data_AF-A0A3A6EZK3-F1
#
_entry.id   AF-A0A3A6EZK3-F1
#
_cell.length_a   1.000
_cell.length_b   1.000
_cell.length_c   1.000
_cell.angle_alpha   90.00
_cell.angle_beta   90.00
_cell.angle_gamma   90.00
#
_symmetry.space_group_name_H-M   'P 1'
#
loop_
_entity.id
_entity.type
_entity.pdbx_description
1 polymer ?
#
loop_
_entity_poly.entity_id
_entity_poly.type
_entity_poly.pdbx_seq_one_letter_code
_entity_poly.pdbx_strand_id
1 'polypeptide(L)'
;MSQEMERNKKEIYILAGIIKENVKGRKIILWGDSPMLRNVLKEKYNLEVAFVVTVLQNLVNGRNIRHLEDIRGKSKEFYLVSWGRAYDFYYGKIEKEYGY
;
A
#
# COMPACT_ATOMS: atom_id res chain seq x y z
N MET A 1 5.28 -7.36 25.54
CA MET A 1 5.25 -6.73 24.20
C MET A 1 6.67 -6.30 23.87
N SER A 2 7.28 -6.71 22.75
CA SER A 2 8.67 -6.36 22.43
C SER A 2 8.81 -4.90 21.97
N GLN A 3 9.99 -4.29 22.18
CA GLN A 3 10.27 -2.92 21.70
C GLN A 3 10.10 -2.77 20.18
N GLU A 4 10.41 -3.84 19.43
CA GLU A 4 10.22 -3.88 17.99
C GLU A 4 8.75 -3.83 17.58
N MET A 5 7.88 -4.54 18.31
CA MET A 5 6.45 -4.56 18.03
C MET A 5 5.80 -3.18 18.30
N GLU A 6 6.26 -2.48 19.35
CA GLU A 6 5.86 -1.10 19.64
C GLU A 6 6.32 -0.11 18.56
N ARG A 7 7.55 -0.25 18.05
CA ARG A 7 8.05 0.58 16.95
C ARG A 7 7.23 0.38 15.67
N ASN A 8 7.01 -0.88 15.28
CA ASN A 8 6.22 -1.21 14.10
C ASN A 8 4.79 -0.67 14.20
N LYS A 9 4.22 -0.64 15.42
CA LYS A 9 2.92 -0.03 15.69
C LYS A 9 2.89 1.47 15.47
N LYS A 10 3.89 2.20 15.96
CA LYS A 10 4.01 3.64 15.72
C LYS A 10 4.17 3.97 14.23
N GLU A 11 5.01 3.23 13.51
CA GLU A 11 5.22 3.41 12.06
C GLU A 11 3.90 3.24 11.28
N ILE A 12 3.10 2.23 11.60
CA ILE A 12 1.80 2.01 10.96
C ILE A 12 0.82 3.16 11.22
N TYR A 13 0.77 3.69 12.44
CA TYR A 13 -0.10 4.84 12.73
C TYR A 13 0.32 6.11 11.99
N ILE A 14 1.62 6.37 11.89
CA ILE A 14 2.16 7.50 11.13
C ILE A 14 1.79 7.34 9.65
N LEU A 15 2.06 6.16 9.07
CA LEU A 15 1.73 5.90 7.68
C LEU A 15 0.22 6.04 7.40
N ALA A 16 -0.63 5.50 8.27
CA ALA A 16 -2.08 5.63 8.11
C ALA A 16 -2.54 7.11 8.09
N GLY A 17 -1.93 7.97 8.91
CA GLY A 17 -2.16 9.41 8.88
C GLY A 17 -1.78 10.04 7.55
N ILE A 18 -0.58 9.71 7.04
CA ILE A 18 -0.10 10.18 5.73
C ILE A 18 -1.06 9.74 4.61
N ILE A 19 -1.49 8.48 4.61
CA ILE A 19 -2.45 7.95 3.62
C ILE A 19 -3.75 8.77 3.66
N LYS A 20 -4.33 8.99 4.85
CA LYS A 20 -5.57 9.76 5.00
C LYS A 20 -5.45 11.17 4.42
N GLU A 21 -4.32 11.84 4.57
CA GLU A 21 -4.10 13.20 4.07
C GLU A 21 -3.93 13.26 2.55
N ASN A 22 -3.41 12.19 1.94
CA ASN A 22 -2.99 12.18 0.54
C ASN A 22 -3.88 11.36 -0.40
N VAL A 23 -4.77 10.51 0.13
CA VAL A 23 -5.62 9.63 -0.68
C VAL A 23 -6.57 10.42 -1.60
N LYS A 24 -7.11 11.56 -1.15
CA LYS A 24 -7.91 12.51 -1.96
C LYS A 24 -9.03 11.84 -2.80
N GLY A 25 -9.73 10.87 -2.21
CA GLY A 25 -10.84 10.14 -2.85
C GLY A 25 -10.41 8.99 -3.78
N ARG A 26 -9.11 8.74 -3.94
CA ARG A 26 -8.59 7.59 -4.71
C ARG A 26 -8.77 6.28 -3.95
N LYS A 27 -8.77 5.17 -4.67
CA LYS A 27 -8.77 3.82 -4.09
C LYS A 27 -7.38 3.51 -3.56
N ILE A 28 -7.29 3.12 -2.29
CA ILE A 28 -6.01 2.73 -1.68
C ILE A 28 -5.64 1.33 -2.16
N ILE A 29 -4.42 1.17 -2.65
CA ILE A 29 -3.86 -0.13 -3.01
C ILE A 29 -2.52 -0.28 -2.32
N LEU A 30 -2.20 -1.50 -1.90
CA LEU A 30 -0.94 -1.79 -1.21
C LEU A 30 -0.01 -2.58 -2.12
N TRP A 31 1.27 -2.24 -2.10
CA TRP A 31 2.33 -3.13 -2.58
C TRP A 31 3.03 -3.73 -1.36
N GLY A 32 2.84 -5.03 -1.16
CA GLY A 32 2.97 -5.66 0.15
C GLY A 32 1.64 -5.64 0.89
N ASP A 33 1.44 -6.52 1.87
CA ASP A 33 0.21 -6.53 2.67
C ASP A 33 0.52 -6.43 4.16
N SER A 34 -0.34 -5.71 4.89
CA SER A 34 -0.26 -5.51 6.32
C SER A 34 -1.67 -5.51 6.92
N PRO A 35 -2.08 -6.62 7.58
CA PRO A 35 -3.37 -6.69 8.27
C PRO A 35 -3.53 -5.55 9.29
N MET A 36 -2.44 -5.19 9.98
CA MET A 36 -2.50 -4.15 10.99
C MET A 36 -2.68 -2.76 10.37
N LEU A 37 -2.07 -2.47 9.23
CA LEU A 37 -2.32 -1.21 8.50
C LEU A 37 -3.78 -1.14 8.02
N ARG A 38 -4.32 -2.23 7.46
CA ARG A 38 -5.73 -2.30 7.05
C ARG A 38 -6.67 -1.99 8.21
N ASN A 39 -6.43 -2.61 9.36
CA ASN A 39 -7.25 -2.39 10.56
C ASN A 39 -7.16 -0.94 11.01
N VAL A 40 -5.97 -0.35 11.08
CA VAL A 40 -5.80 1.06 11.48
C VAL A 40 -6.50 2.02 10.50
N LEU A 41 -6.38 1.80 9.19
CA LEU A 41 -7.06 2.61 8.17
C LEU A 41 -8.59 2.53 8.34
N LYS A 42 -9.12 1.32 8.55
CA LYS A 42 -10.56 1.11 8.71
C LYS A 42 -11.08 1.72 10.01
N GLU A 43 -10.45 1.42 11.14
CA GLU A 43 -10.92 1.82 12.46
C GLU A 43 -10.78 3.33 12.70
N LYS A 44 -9.66 3.95 12.29
CA LYS A 44 -9.41 5.38 12.56
C LYS A 44 -9.98 6.32 11.52
N TYR A 45 -10.05 5.88 10.26
CA TYR A 45 -10.34 6.78 9.14
C TYR A 45 -11.48 6.27 8.24
N ASN A 46 -12.07 5.11 8.54
CA ASN A 46 -13.04 4.43 7.68
C ASN A 46 -12.54 4.27 6.23
N LEU A 47 -11.23 4.07 6.07
CA LEU A 47 -10.58 3.87 4.78
C LEU A 47 -10.35 2.38 4.55
N GLU A 48 -10.60 1.93 3.32
CA GLU A 48 -10.43 0.53 2.93
C GLU A 48 -9.39 0.37 1.82
N VAL A 49 -8.61 -0.70 1.91
CA VAL A 49 -7.67 -1.12 0.87
C VAL A 49 -8.43 -1.96 -0.16
N ALA A 50 -8.43 -1.51 -1.41
CA ALA A 50 -9.16 -2.16 -2.49
C ALA A 50 -8.54 -3.51 -2.89
N PHE A 51 -7.21 -3.56 -3.06
CA PHE A 51 -6.47 -4.79 -3.37
C PHE A 51 -4.96 -4.58 -3.14
N VAL A 52 -4.22 -5.68 -3.22
CA VAL A 52 -2.75 -5.72 -3.21
C VAL A 52 -2.24 -5.83 -4.64
N VAL A 53 -1.12 -5.19 -4.93
CA VAL A 53 -0.38 -5.35 -6.19
C VAL A 53 0.93 -6.11 -5.99
N THR A 54 1.35 -6.82 -7.02
CA THR A 54 2.62 -7.55 -7.08
C THR A 54 3.19 -7.54 -8.49
N VAL A 55 4.49 -7.77 -8.61
CA VAL A 55 5.19 -8.02 -9.89
C VAL A 55 5.37 -9.52 -10.17
N LEU A 56 5.00 -10.37 -9.21
CA LEU A 56 5.13 -11.81 -9.32
C LEU A 56 3.83 -12.41 -9.88
N GLN A 57 3.85 -12.78 -11.17
CA GLN A 57 2.67 -13.29 -11.88
C GLN A 57 2.03 -14.50 -11.18
N ASN A 58 2.83 -15.36 -10.55
CA ASN A 58 2.35 -16.55 -9.84
C ASN A 58 1.55 -16.25 -8.55
N LEU A 59 1.61 -15.00 -8.04
CA LEU A 59 0.83 -14.57 -6.88
C LEU A 59 -0.49 -13.88 -7.28
N VAL A 60 -0.67 -13.54 -8.56
CA VAL A 60 -1.87 -12.86 -9.06
C VAL A 60 -3.06 -13.81 -9.03
N ASN A 61 -4.16 -13.37 -8.40
CA ASN A 61 -5.42 -14.14 -8.34
C ASN A 61 -6.60 -13.41 -8.98
N GLY A 62 -6.38 -12.25 -9.61
CA GLY A 62 -7.38 -11.46 -10.32
C GLY A 62 -8.46 -10.80 -9.45
N ARG A 63 -8.46 -11.07 -8.14
CA ARG A 63 -9.42 -10.53 -7.17
C ARG A 63 -8.73 -9.51 -6.27
N ASN A 64 -8.01 -10.04 -5.28
CA ASN A 64 -7.46 -9.28 -4.16
C ASN A 64 -5.94 -9.08 -4.31
N ILE A 65 -5.30 -9.84 -5.21
CA ILE A 65 -3.90 -9.66 -5.61
C ILE A 65 -3.88 -9.51 -7.13
N ARG A 66 -3.41 -8.36 -7.59
CA ARG A 66 -3.38 -7.95 -9.00
C ARG A 66 -1.96 -7.69 -9.45
N HIS A 67 -1.72 -7.71 -10.76
CA HIS A 67 -0.41 -7.37 -11.27
C HIS A 67 -0.21 -5.85 -11.21
N LEU A 68 1.01 -5.37 -10.97
CA LEU A 68 1.31 -3.94 -10.92
C LEU A 68 0.99 -3.23 -12.27
N GLU A 69 1.18 -3.92 -13.40
CA GLU A 69 0.80 -3.38 -14.71
C GLU A 69 -0.69 -2.99 -14.80
N ASP A 70 -1.58 -3.66 -14.05
CA ASP A 70 -3.03 -3.42 -14.13
C ASP A 70 -3.43 -2.00 -13.70
N ILE A 71 -2.55 -1.32 -12.96
CA ILE A 71 -2.75 0.04 -12.45
C ILE A 71 -1.92 1.09 -13.19
N ARG A 72 -1.08 0.70 -14.17
CA ARG A 72 -0.19 1.63 -14.88
C ARG A 72 -0.97 2.79 -15.51
N GLY A 73 -0.52 4.02 -15.25
CA GLY A 73 -1.18 5.25 -15.73
C GLY A 73 -2.49 5.62 -15.03
N LYS A 74 -2.91 4.88 -13.99
CA LYS A 74 -4.18 5.12 -13.27
C LYS A 74 -3.96 5.82 -11.92
N SER A 75 -2.95 6.70 -11.82
CA SER A 75 -2.63 7.45 -10.60
C SER A 75 -3.74 8.41 -10.11
N LYS A 76 -4.66 8.77 -11.02
CA LYS A 76 -5.90 9.51 -10.68
C LYS A 76 -6.96 8.63 -10.01
N GLU A 77 -6.93 7.31 -10.22
CA GLU A 77 -7.89 6.37 -9.62
C GLU A 77 -7.31 5.71 -8.37
N PHE A 78 -6.02 5.35 -8.39
CA PHE A 78 -5.36 4.58 -7.35
C PHE A 78 -4.30 5.40 -6.60
N TYR A 79 -4.28 5.23 -5.28
CA TYR A 79 -3.21 5.68 -4.40
C TYR A 79 -2.40 4.47 -3.95
N LEU A 80 -1.20 4.34 -4.52
CA LEU A 80 -0.28 3.24 -4.24
C LEU A 80 0.50 3.51 -2.96
N VAL A 81 0.51 2.54 -2.06
CA VAL A 81 1.30 2.57 -0.83
C VAL A 81 2.25 1.39 -0.85
N SER A 82 3.55 1.66 -0.91
CA SER A 82 4.59 0.65 -0.72
C SER A 82 4.74 0.34 0.78
N TRP A 83 4.61 -0.94 1.15
CA TRP A 83 4.74 -1.39 2.53
C TRP A 83 5.80 -2.49 2.65
N GLY A 84 6.86 -2.19 3.41
CA GLY A 84 7.90 -3.13 3.81
C GLY A 84 9.28 -2.84 3.21
N ARG A 85 10.33 -3.04 4.02
CA ARG A 85 11.72 -2.65 3.72
C ARG A 85 12.36 -3.39 2.52
N ALA A 86 11.82 -4.54 2.12
CA ALA A 86 12.30 -5.26 0.92
C ALA A 86 12.01 -4.50 -0.39
N TYR A 87 11.16 -3.47 -0.33
CA TYR A 87 10.71 -2.70 -1.48
C TYR A 87 11.35 -1.30 -1.57
N ASP A 88 12.31 -0.97 -0.70
CA ASP A 88 12.98 0.33 -0.75
C ASP A 88 14.14 0.39 -1.78
N PHE A 89 14.75 -0.75 -2.14
CA PHE A 89 15.98 -0.76 -2.94
C PHE A 89 15.79 -1.01 -4.45
N TYR A 90 14.70 -1.67 -4.86
CA TYR A 90 14.50 -2.05 -6.27
C TYR A 90 13.57 -1.09 -7.06
N TYR A 91 12.83 -0.21 -6.38
CA TYR A 91 11.53 0.22 -6.92
C TYR A 91 11.35 1.72 -7.20
N GLY A 92 12.29 2.57 -6.78
CA GLY A 92 12.24 4.00 -7.12
C GLY A 92 12.32 4.29 -8.63
N LYS A 93 12.75 3.33 -9.45
CA LYS A 93 12.74 3.42 -10.92
C LYS A 93 11.36 3.12 -11.51
N ILE A 94 10.63 2.15 -10.94
CA ILE A 94 9.31 1.72 -11.42
C ILE A 94 8.25 2.76 -11.04
N GLU A 95 8.32 3.33 -9.83
CA GLU A 95 7.39 4.39 -9.40
C GLU A 95 7.45 5.61 -10.33
N LYS A 96 8.66 6.08 -10.65
CA LYS A 96 8.89 7.18 -11.61
C LYS A 96 8.39 6.87 -13.01
N GLU A 97 8.64 5.65 -13.50
CA GLU A 97 8.17 5.25 -14.83
C GLU A 97 6.63 5.18 -14.88
N TYR A 98 5.98 4.83 -13.77
CA TYR A 98 4.54 4.56 -13.72
C TYR A 98 3.73 5.79 -13.29
N GLY A 99 4.42 6.87 -12.90
CA GLY A 99 3.84 8.18 -12.62
C GLY A 99 3.19 8.29 -11.23
N TYR A 100 3.75 7.58 -10.25
CA TYR A 100 3.34 7.62 -8.85
C TYR A 100 4.25 8.52 -8.00
#